data_AF-A0A498M707-F1
#
_entry.id   AF-A0A498M707-F1
#
_cell.length_a   1.000
_cell.length_b   1.000
_cell.length_c   1.000
_cell.angle_alpha   90.00
_cell.angle_beta   90.00
_cell.angle_gamma   90.00
#
_symmetry.space_group_name_H-M   'P 1'
#
loop_
_entity.id
_entity.type
_entity.pdbx_description
1 polymer ?
#
loop_
_entity_poly.entity_id
_entity_poly.type
_entity_poly.pdbx_seq_one_letter_code
_entity_poly.pdbx_strand_id
1 'polypeptide(L)'
;MNAIPMSEKLSIDEQMVPFKGRNRLKQYLPKKPKKWGYKLMVLAGSDGIPHNIEVYTGKVVQPTHLVDIGASGNVILHLAQPVPQHKNYKLYFDNWFTSVPLQLELARQRVHCLGTVRSTRLPGNSMVSDAELKRSGRGSFQEKTAIVGNTTLYAVKWYDNRSVTLLSDYVGAHPVTHVQRWDRGSKAITDVPCPAVVRDYNQHMGGLDLLDSLIALYRTKIRSKKWYHRLFFHFLDKIVVTCWLLYKRHCKCNNLSDAEVMRLYAFKSYIAQGLCKSGKSLEKKRERPSGGISSDYETKKRQGPTAPIPIPDVRLDATATGSS
;
A
#
# COMPACT_ATOMS: atom_id res chain seq x y z
N MET A 1 15.02 1.37 -21.87
CA MET A 1 13.71 1.76 -21.26
C MET A 1 13.98 2.76 -20.16
N ASN A 2 13.34 3.93 -20.19
CA ASN A 2 13.47 4.97 -19.17
C ASN A 2 12.64 4.57 -17.94
N ALA A 3 13.20 3.77 -17.04
CA ALA A 3 12.56 3.45 -15.76
C ALA A 3 12.61 4.67 -14.83
N ILE A 4 11.59 4.84 -13.98
CA ILE A 4 11.60 5.87 -12.95
C ILE A 4 12.77 5.57 -11.98
N PRO A 5 13.69 6.51 -11.73
CA PRO A 5 14.78 6.31 -10.77
C PRO A 5 14.24 5.94 -9.39
N MET A 6 14.79 4.86 -8.83
CA MET A 6 14.45 4.32 -7.51
C MET A 6 15.33 4.93 -6.43
N SER A 7 14.75 5.23 -5.27
CA SER A 7 15.54 5.43 -4.06
C SER A 7 16.08 4.08 -3.56
N GLU A 8 17.22 4.09 -2.88
CA GLU A 8 17.82 2.86 -2.33
C GLU A 8 16.95 2.14 -1.30
N LYS A 9 15.95 2.82 -0.74
CA LYS A 9 15.06 2.30 0.31
C LYS A 9 13.65 2.11 -0.23
N LEU A 10 13.21 0.86 -0.30
CA LEU A 10 11.96 0.45 -0.95
C LEU A 10 11.16 -0.47 -0.03
N SER A 11 9.84 -0.29 0.02
CA SER A 11 8.92 -1.12 0.78
C SER A 11 8.04 -1.98 -0.13
N ILE A 12 7.71 -3.18 0.32
CA ILE A 12 6.72 -4.05 -0.31
C ILE A 12 5.60 -4.30 0.70
N ASP A 13 4.38 -3.90 0.32
CA ASP A 13 3.18 -4.12 1.11
C ASP A 13 1.94 -4.21 0.20
N GLU A 14 0.79 -4.32 0.84
CA GLU A 14 -0.48 -4.71 0.27
C GLU A 14 -1.42 -3.51 0.17
N GLN A 15 -1.86 -3.20 -1.04
CA GLN A 15 -2.83 -2.16 -1.35
C GLN A 15 -4.20 -2.78 -1.66
N MET A 16 -5.27 -2.13 -1.21
CA MET A 16 -6.64 -2.58 -1.48
C MET A 16 -7.34 -1.67 -2.50
N VAL A 17 -7.92 -2.28 -3.55
CA VAL A 17 -8.86 -1.63 -4.47
C VAL A 17 -10.29 -1.94 -4.04
N PRO A 18 -11.04 -1.00 -3.44
CA PRO A 18 -12.33 -1.30 -2.83
C PRO A 18 -13.37 -1.78 -3.84
N PHE A 19 -13.98 -2.94 -3.59
CA PHE A 19 -15.06 -3.48 -4.40
C PHE A 19 -15.96 -4.42 -3.58
N LYS A 20 -17.28 -4.20 -3.62
CA LYS A 20 -18.26 -5.05 -2.92
C LYS A 20 -19.01 -6.03 -3.83
N GLY A 21 -18.89 -5.91 -5.15
CA GLY A 21 -19.61 -6.78 -6.09
C GLY A 21 -19.17 -8.24 -6.03
N ARG A 22 -19.89 -9.11 -6.74
CA ARG A 22 -19.57 -10.55 -6.83
C ARG A 22 -18.45 -10.77 -7.85
N ASN A 23 -17.31 -11.28 -7.38
CA ASN A 23 -16.20 -11.73 -8.22
C ASN A 23 -15.32 -12.67 -7.39
N ARG A 24 -14.81 -13.76 -8.00
CA ARG A 24 -14.02 -14.80 -7.31
C ARG A 24 -12.65 -14.32 -6.84
N LEU A 25 -12.08 -13.29 -7.46
CA LEU A 25 -10.75 -12.75 -7.12
C LEU A 25 -10.80 -11.77 -5.94
N LYS A 26 -11.99 -11.37 -5.50
CA LYS A 26 -12.18 -10.42 -4.38
C LYS A 26 -11.65 -11.04 -3.09
N GLN A 27 -10.83 -10.28 -2.37
CA GLN A 27 -10.27 -10.64 -1.07
C GLN A 27 -10.96 -9.88 0.07
N TYR A 28 -10.89 -10.47 1.26
CA TYR A 28 -11.26 -9.83 2.51
C TYR A 28 -10.00 -9.58 3.36
N LEU A 29 -9.67 -8.31 3.60
CA LEU A 29 -8.57 -7.89 4.48
C LEU A 29 -9.14 -7.16 5.71
N PRO A 30 -9.27 -7.83 6.87
CA PRO A 30 -9.97 -7.28 8.04
C PRO A 30 -9.30 -6.04 8.63
N LYS A 31 -7.97 -5.90 8.47
CA LYS A 31 -7.17 -4.79 9.02
C LYS A 31 -7.20 -3.53 8.15
N LYS A 32 -7.66 -3.60 6.90
CA LYS A 32 -7.70 -2.42 6.01
C LYS A 32 -9.03 -1.65 6.20
N PRO A 33 -9.05 -0.31 6.08
CA PRO A 33 -10.28 0.49 6.26
C PRO A 33 -11.41 0.09 5.31
N LYS A 34 -11.06 -0.29 4.08
CA LYS A 34 -11.98 -0.93 3.12
C LYS A 34 -11.64 -2.40 3.06
N LYS A 35 -12.44 -3.22 3.74
CA LYS A 35 -12.11 -4.65 3.96
C LYS A 35 -12.31 -5.54 2.74
N TRP A 36 -13.19 -5.16 1.80
CA TRP A 36 -13.53 -5.96 0.62
C TRP A 36 -13.04 -5.30 -0.66
N GLY A 37 -12.33 -6.06 -1.50
CA GLY A 37 -11.84 -5.55 -2.78
C GLY A 37 -10.80 -6.43 -3.45
N TYR A 38 -10.06 -5.87 -4.40
CA TYR A 38 -8.92 -6.53 -5.02
C TYR A 38 -7.65 -6.21 -4.26
N LYS A 39 -6.87 -7.25 -3.93
CA LYS A 39 -5.58 -7.13 -3.26
C LYS A 39 -4.49 -6.90 -4.32
N LEU A 40 -3.70 -5.86 -4.16
CA LEU A 40 -2.52 -5.55 -4.97
C LEU A 40 -1.28 -5.68 -4.09
N MET A 41 -0.23 -6.32 -4.59
CA MET A 41 1.11 -6.28 -3.98
C MET A 41 1.91 -5.20 -4.70
N VAL A 42 2.55 -4.30 -3.96
CA VAL A 42 3.19 -3.13 -4.54
C VAL A 42 4.58 -2.97 -3.96
N LEU A 43 5.59 -2.79 -4.84
CA LEU A 43 6.90 -2.27 -4.49
C LEU A 43 6.87 -0.74 -4.65
N ALA A 44 7.21 0.01 -3.61
CA ALA A 44 7.27 1.47 -3.67
C ALA A 44 8.42 2.05 -2.86
N GLY A 45 8.91 3.22 -3.27
CA GLY A 45 9.82 4.04 -2.47
C GLY A 45 9.15 4.58 -1.21
N SER A 46 9.97 5.00 -0.24
CA SER A 46 9.49 5.71 0.95
C SER A 46 8.77 7.04 0.63
N ASP A 47 8.99 7.58 -0.57
CA ASP A 47 8.29 8.73 -1.14
C ASP A 47 6.90 8.39 -1.73
N GLY A 48 6.49 7.11 -1.67
CA GLY A 48 5.22 6.60 -2.16
C GLY A 48 5.16 6.35 -3.67
N ILE A 49 6.29 6.46 -4.38
CA ILE A 49 6.34 6.18 -5.81
C ILE A 49 6.36 4.66 -6.04
N PRO A 50 5.37 4.07 -6.75
CA PRO A 50 5.36 2.65 -7.05
C PRO A 50 6.33 2.32 -8.20
N HIS A 51 7.06 1.22 -8.05
CA HIS A 51 8.03 0.71 -9.01
C HIS A 51 7.68 -0.66 -9.60
N ASN A 52 6.88 -1.45 -8.87
CA ASN A 52 6.33 -2.71 -9.38
C ASN A 52 4.98 -2.99 -8.72
N ILE A 53 4.06 -3.65 -9.44
CA ILE A 53 2.70 -3.95 -8.95
C ILE A 53 2.27 -5.32 -9.48
N GLU A 54 1.73 -6.14 -8.60
CA GLU A 54 1.09 -7.40 -8.95
C GLU A 54 -0.36 -7.42 -8.43
N VAL A 55 -1.30 -7.88 -9.27
CA VAL A 55 -2.68 -8.13 -8.85
C VAL A 55 -2.76 -9.54 -8.27
N TYR A 56 -3.19 -9.67 -7.01
CA TYR A 56 -3.35 -11.00 -6.42
C TYR A 56 -4.56 -11.74 -7.05
N THR A 57 -4.29 -12.87 -7.68
CA THR A 57 -5.28 -13.68 -8.41
C THR A 57 -5.77 -14.91 -7.64
N GLY A 58 -5.43 -15.02 -6.35
CA GLY A 58 -5.84 -16.15 -5.50
C GLY A 58 -4.79 -17.26 -5.37
N LYS A 59 -3.71 -17.21 -6.16
CA LYS A 59 -2.55 -18.12 -6.05
C LYS A 59 -1.27 -17.31 -6.24
N VAL A 60 -0.22 -17.69 -5.52
CA VAL A 60 1.14 -17.23 -5.81
C VAL A 60 1.75 -18.27 -6.73
N VAL A 61 2.20 -17.85 -7.91
CA VAL A 61 2.93 -18.70 -8.86
C VAL A 61 4.40 -18.47 -8.63
N GLN A 62 5.15 -19.53 -8.36
CA GLN A 62 6.61 -19.45 -8.29
C GLN A 62 7.16 -19.14 -9.70
N PRO A 63 7.94 -18.08 -9.89
CA PRO A 63 8.65 -17.86 -11.15
C PRO A 63 9.70 -18.96 -11.36
N THR A 64 9.73 -19.57 -12.55
CA THR A 64 10.57 -20.74 -12.85
C THR A 64 12.08 -20.47 -12.75
N HIS A 65 12.50 -19.21 -12.89
CA HIS A 65 13.90 -18.78 -12.82
C HIS A 65 14.32 -18.28 -11.43
N LEU A 66 13.44 -18.34 -10.42
CA LEU A 66 13.73 -17.93 -9.04
C LEU A 66 13.70 -19.14 -8.11
N VAL A 67 14.55 -19.10 -7.09
CA VAL A 67 14.54 -20.10 -6.01
C VAL A 67 13.18 -20.11 -5.30
N ASP A 68 12.68 -21.31 -4.98
CA ASP A 68 11.49 -21.43 -4.16
C ASP A 68 11.84 -21.21 -2.69
N ILE A 69 11.36 -20.11 -2.12
CA ILE A 69 11.47 -19.81 -0.68
C ILE A 69 10.10 -19.75 0.00
N GLY A 70 9.11 -20.39 -0.63
CA GLY A 70 7.72 -20.44 -0.20
C GLY A 70 6.89 -19.24 -0.67
N ALA A 71 5.56 -19.40 -0.65
CA ALA A 71 4.62 -18.47 -1.27
C ALA A 71 4.85 -16.99 -0.88
N SER A 72 5.10 -16.67 0.39
CA SER A 72 5.31 -15.28 0.81
C SER A 72 6.65 -14.72 0.34
N GLY A 73 7.72 -15.53 0.35
CA GLY A 73 9.03 -15.10 -0.13
C GLY A 73 9.05 -14.95 -1.65
N ASN A 74 8.38 -15.84 -2.38
CA ASN A 74 8.30 -15.80 -3.85
C ASN A 74 7.62 -14.51 -4.34
N VAL A 75 6.64 -13.99 -3.61
CA VAL A 75 6.04 -12.67 -3.90
C VAL A 75 7.09 -11.56 -3.80
N ILE A 76 7.93 -11.58 -2.76
CA ILE A 76 9.00 -10.58 -2.60
C ILE A 76 10.01 -10.68 -3.74
N LEU A 77 10.51 -11.88 -4.05
CA LEU A 77 11.49 -12.07 -5.13
C LEU A 77 10.93 -11.63 -6.49
N HIS A 78 9.65 -11.91 -6.75
CA HIS A 78 9.00 -11.47 -7.98
C HIS A 78 8.85 -9.95 -8.06
N LEU A 79 8.36 -9.31 -6.99
CA LEU A 79 8.16 -7.86 -6.98
C LEU A 79 9.48 -7.10 -7.00
N ALA A 80 10.54 -7.65 -6.41
CA ALA A 80 11.85 -7.05 -6.32
C ALA A 80 12.70 -7.20 -7.61
N GLN A 81 12.24 -7.91 -8.65
CA GLN A 81 13.01 -8.07 -9.89
C GLN A 81 13.52 -6.76 -10.52
N PRO A 82 12.79 -5.63 -10.48
CA PRO A 82 13.27 -4.35 -11.00
C PRO A 82 14.35 -3.67 -10.13
N VAL A 83 14.63 -4.18 -8.92
CA VAL A 83 15.56 -3.58 -7.98
C VAL A 83 17.00 -3.89 -8.40
N PRO A 84 17.89 -2.89 -8.51
CA PRO A 84 19.28 -3.14 -8.86
C PRO A 84 20.00 -4.01 -7.84
N GLN A 85 20.52 -5.14 -8.31
CA GLN A 85 21.39 -6.03 -7.52
C GLN A 85 22.79 -5.41 -7.36
N HIS A 86 23.52 -5.80 -6.31
CA HIS A 86 24.88 -5.34 -6.04
C HIS A 86 25.04 -3.83 -5.82
N LYS A 87 23.94 -3.14 -5.48
CA LYS A 87 23.91 -1.71 -5.15
C LYS A 87 23.44 -1.42 -3.73
N ASN A 88 23.37 -2.42 -2.85
CA ASN A 88 23.03 -2.27 -1.43
C ASN A 88 21.67 -1.60 -1.17
N TYR A 89 20.72 -1.81 -2.09
CA TYR A 89 19.31 -1.45 -1.90
C TYR A 89 18.76 -2.15 -0.66
N LYS A 90 17.76 -1.54 -0.02
CA LYS A 90 17.16 -2.00 1.23
C LYS A 90 15.66 -2.21 1.01
N LEU A 91 15.21 -3.44 1.21
CA LEU A 91 13.81 -3.82 1.14
C LEU A 91 13.18 -3.88 2.54
N TYR A 92 12.01 -3.29 2.67
CA TYR A 92 11.22 -3.32 3.90
C TYR A 92 9.89 -4.03 3.66
N PHE A 93 9.49 -4.93 4.56
CA PHE A 93 8.24 -5.68 4.42
C PHE A 93 7.68 -6.17 5.76
N ASP A 94 6.42 -6.57 5.76
CA ASP A 94 5.69 -7.00 6.95
C ASP A 94 5.98 -8.46 7.35
N ASN A 95 5.39 -8.89 8.47
CA ASN A 95 5.60 -10.24 9.03
C ASN A 95 5.05 -11.40 8.23
N TRP A 96 4.17 -11.17 7.25
CA TRP A 96 3.72 -12.23 6.38
C TRP A 96 4.83 -12.61 5.41
N PHE A 97 5.62 -11.64 4.96
CA PHE A 97 6.72 -11.82 4.02
C PHE A 97 8.02 -12.29 4.69
N THR A 98 8.37 -11.75 5.87
CA THR A 98 9.70 -11.99 6.47
C THR A 98 9.96 -13.44 6.84
N SER A 99 11.13 -13.95 6.42
CA SER A 99 11.68 -15.25 6.80
C SER A 99 13.22 -15.24 6.70
N VAL A 100 13.89 -16.15 7.40
CA VAL A 100 15.35 -16.30 7.31
C VAL A 100 15.81 -16.67 5.87
N PRO A 101 15.20 -17.66 5.17
CA PRO A 101 15.59 -17.98 3.80
C PRO A 101 15.49 -16.80 2.84
N LEU A 102 14.45 -15.96 2.97
CA LEU A 102 14.29 -14.75 2.17
C LEU A 102 15.44 -13.76 2.39
N GLN A 103 15.85 -13.54 3.64
CA GLN A 103 16.96 -12.63 3.94
C GLN A 103 18.27 -13.11 3.33
N LEU A 104 18.56 -14.41 3.43
CA LEU A 104 19.77 -14.99 2.86
C LEU A 104 19.77 -14.89 1.33
N GLU A 105 18.64 -15.15 0.67
CA GLU A 105 18.54 -15.05 -0.79
C GLU A 105 18.76 -13.61 -1.28
N LEU A 106 18.12 -12.61 -0.64
CA LEU A 106 18.33 -11.22 -1.00
C LEU A 106 19.78 -10.76 -0.72
N ALA A 107 20.38 -11.21 0.39
CA ALA A 107 21.77 -10.92 0.73
C ALA A 107 22.76 -11.45 -0.33
N ARG A 108 22.50 -12.63 -0.95
CA ARG A 108 23.30 -13.14 -2.07
C ARG A 108 23.30 -12.19 -3.27
N GLN A 109 22.20 -11.48 -3.48
CA GLN A 109 22.03 -10.47 -4.53
C GLN A 109 22.56 -9.09 -4.11
N ARG A 110 23.17 -8.97 -2.92
CA ARG A 110 23.57 -7.70 -2.28
C ARG A 110 22.41 -6.69 -2.23
N VAL A 111 21.24 -7.22 -1.90
CA VAL A 111 20.04 -6.46 -1.55
C VAL A 111 19.77 -6.75 -0.08
N HIS A 112 19.86 -5.72 0.74
CA HIS A 112 19.59 -5.83 2.17
C HIS A 112 18.09 -5.81 2.44
N CYS A 113 17.67 -6.34 3.59
CA CYS A 113 16.27 -6.29 3.97
C CYS A 113 16.03 -6.18 5.47
N LEU A 114 14.85 -5.67 5.80
CA LEU A 114 14.41 -5.46 7.17
C LEU A 114 12.90 -5.65 7.23
N GLY A 115 12.43 -6.53 8.10
CA GLY A 115 10.99 -6.69 8.28
C GLY A 115 10.61 -7.11 9.68
N THR A 116 9.37 -6.84 10.05
CA THR A 116 8.80 -7.46 11.26
C THR A 116 8.72 -8.97 11.04
N VAL A 117 9.01 -9.79 12.03
CA VAL A 117 9.01 -11.26 11.89
C VAL A 117 8.20 -11.90 12.99
N ARG A 118 7.52 -13.01 12.68
CA ARG A 118 6.87 -13.85 13.69
C ARG A 118 7.93 -14.69 14.38
N SER A 119 7.87 -14.81 15.71
CA SER A 119 8.83 -15.64 16.46
C SER A 119 8.88 -17.10 15.96
N THR A 120 7.76 -17.63 15.45
CA THR A 120 7.70 -18.97 14.85
C THR A 120 8.51 -19.14 13.57
N ARG A 121 8.95 -18.04 12.94
CA ARG A 121 9.80 -18.03 11.73
C ARG A 121 11.29 -17.84 12.04
N LEU A 122 11.67 -17.86 13.32
CA LEU A 122 13.05 -17.80 13.77
C LEU A 122 13.43 -19.16 14.39
N PRO A 123 13.79 -20.17 13.57
CA PRO A 123 14.09 -21.51 14.07
C PRO A 123 15.28 -21.48 15.04
N GLY A 124 15.17 -22.22 16.15
CA GLY A 124 16.21 -22.29 17.17
C GLY A 124 16.36 -21.02 18.03
N ASN A 125 15.54 -19.98 17.82
CA ASN A 125 15.64 -18.75 18.58
C ASN A 125 14.47 -18.56 19.56
N SER A 126 14.71 -18.86 20.84
CA SER A 126 13.83 -18.47 21.94
C SER A 126 14.03 -16.99 22.31
N MET A 127 13.35 -16.08 21.61
CA MET A 127 13.30 -14.68 22.06
C MET A 127 12.61 -14.57 23.42
N VAL A 128 12.99 -13.57 24.21
CA VAL A 128 12.36 -13.22 25.49
C VAL A 128 10.83 -13.18 25.36
N SER A 129 10.11 -13.69 26.36
CA SER A 129 8.65 -13.75 26.31
C SER A 129 8.01 -12.35 26.31
N ASP A 130 6.81 -12.22 25.76
CA ASP A 130 6.07 -10.93 25.79
C ASP A 130 5.80 -10.46 27.22
N ALA A 131 5.53 -11.39 28.15
CA ALA A 131 5.26 -11.09 29.55
C ALA A 131 6.50 -10.60 30.30
N GLU A 132 7.67 -11.18 30.00
CA GLU A 132 8.93 -10.72 30.57
C GLU A 132 9.34 -9.36 30.03
N LEU A 133 9.28 -9.16 28.71
CA LEU A 133 9.63 -7.87 28.12
C LEU A 133 8.68 -6.75 28.59
N LYS A 134 7.39 -7.06 28.76
CA LYS A 134 6.43 -6.14 29.38
C LYS A 134 6.81 -5.76 30.81
N ARG A 135 7.28 -6.71 31.63
CA ARG A 135 7.73 -6.46 33.01
C ARG A 135 8.98 -5.58 33.05
N SER A 136 9.87 -5.71 32.06
CA SER A 136 11.06 -4.86 31.91
C SER A 136 10.76 -3.41 31.51
N GLY A 137 9.49 -3.08 31.27
CA GLY A 137 9.04 -1.73 30.98
C GLY A 137 9.05 -1.36 29.51
N ARG A 138 8.36 -0.26 29.20
CA ARG A 138 8.24 0.30 27.86
C ARG A 138 9.60 0.78 27.35
N GLY A 139 9.95 0.43 26.12
CA GLY A 139 11.26 0.70 25.51
C GLY A 139 12.27 -0.43 25.70
N SER A 140 11.98 -1.44 26.54
CA SER A 140 12.84 -2.60 26.69
C SER A 140 12.97 -3.40 25.39
N PHE A 141 14.14 -3.99 25.18
CA PHE A 141 14.41 -4.82 24.01
C PHE A 141 15.41 -5.94 24.31
N GLN A 142 15.41 -6.93 23.45
CA GLN A 142 16.44 -7.96 23.35
C GLN A 142 16.92 -8.03 21.90
N GLU A 143 18.24 -8.00 21.72
CA GLU A 143 18.88 -8.35 20.45
C GLU A 143 19.48 -9.75 20.55
N LYS A 144 19.38 -10.49 19.46
CA LYS A 144 20.21 -11.67 19.20
C LYS A 144 20.77 -11.61 17.80
N THR A 145 22.00 -12.10 17.66
CA THR A 145 22.72 -12.11 16.39
C THR A 145 23.02 -13.54 16.00
N ALA A 146 22.91 -13.85 14.72
CA ALA A 146 23.30 -15.13 14.14
C ALA A 146 24.11 -14.89 12.87
N ILE A 147 25.11 -15.74 12.63
CA ILE A 147 25.87 -15.73 11.38
C ILE A 147 25.48 -16.98 10.61
N VAL A 148 24.97 -16.82 9.39
CA VAL A 148 24.57 -17.92 8.51
C VAL A 148 25.33 -17.75 7.19
N GLY A 149 26.34 -18.60 6.98
CA GLY A 149 27.32 -18.40 5.91
C GLY A 149 28.06 -17.08 6.10
N ASN A 150 27.96 -16.19 5.10
CA ASN A 150 28.59 -14.86 5.14
C ASN A 150 27.62 -13.74 5.54
N THR A 151 26.40 -14.07 5.97
CA THR A 151 25.37 -13.09 6.31
C THR A 151 25.19 -13.03 7.82
N THR A 152 25.29 -11.82 8.39
CA THR A 152 24.95 -11.57 9.80
C THR A 152 23.50 -11.15 9.88
N LEU A 153 22.72 -11.82 10.72
CA LEU A 153 21.31 -11.53 10.95
C LEU A 153 21.12 -11.00 12.37
N TYR A 154 20.36 -9.92 12.50
CA TYR A 154 19.97 -9.28 13.74
C TYR A 154 18.48 -9.52 13.98
N ALA A 155 18.15 -10.22 15.06
CA ALA A 155 16.80 -10.39 15.55
C ALA A 155 16.59 -9.51 16.78
N VAL A 156 15.78 -8.46 16.66
CA VAL A 156 15.53 -7.50 17.74
C VAL A 156 14.07 -7.53 18.13
N LYS A 157 13.79 -7.87 19.39
CA LYS A 157 12.44 -7.81 19.97
C LYS A 157 12.34 -6.58 20.86
N TRP A 158 11.41 -5.69 20.57
CA TRP A 158 11.20 -4.41 21.28
C TRP A 158 9.78 -4.33 21.83
N TYR A 159 9.61 -3.79 23.03
CA TYR A 159 8.31 -3.59 23.66
C TYR A 159 7.96 -2.10 23.76
N ASP A 160 6.87 -1.73 23.10
CA ASP A 160 6.20 -0.44 23.29
C ASP A 160 4.87 -0.68 24.01
N ASN A 161 3.74 -0.49 23.32
CA ASN A 161 2.43 -0.93 23.82
C ASN A 161 2.25 -2.45 23.68
N ARG A 162 2.92 -3.03 22.69
CA ARG A 162 2.98 -4.45 22.38
C ARG A 162 4.39 -4.78 21.93
N SER A 163 4.77 -6.04 22.05
CA SER A 163 6.03 -6.52 21.50
C SER A 163 5.98 -6.56 19.98
N VAL A 164 7.11 -6.25 19.37
CA VAL A 164 7.39 -6.47 17.95
C VAL A 164 8.77 -7.07 17.83
N THR A 165 8.91 -8.07 16.95
CA THR A 165 10.21 -8.64 16.59
C THR A 165 10.53 -8.21 15.18
N LEU A 166 11.75 -7.72 14.95
CA LEU A 166 12.29 -7.40 13.63
C LEU A 166 13.46 -8.31 13.32
N LEU A 167 13.62 -8.61 12.02
CA LEU A 167 14.76 -9.31 11.47
C LEU A 167 15.41 -8.42 10.41
N SER A 168 16.73 -8.26 10.47
CA SER A 168 17.52 -7.49 9.50
C SER A 168 18.87 -8.15 9.26
N ASP A 169 19.43 -7.95 8.07
CA ASP A 169 20.80 -8.36 7.72
C ASP A 169 21.83 -7.22 7.78
N TYR A 170 21.43 -6.00 8.15
CA TYR A 170 22.32 -4.83 8.11
C TYR A 170 22.22 -3.86 9.30
N VAL A 171 21.15 -3.93 10.11
CA VAL A 171 20.99 -3.03 11.26
C VAL A 171 20.40 -3.78 12.46
N GLY A 172 21.10 -3.64 13.59
CA GLY A 172 20.68 -4.15 14.89
C GLY A 172 20.03 -3.09 15.78
N ALA A 173 20.14 -3.26 17.09
CA ALA A 173 19.52 -2.41 18.08
C ALA A 173 20.25 -1.07 18.28
N HIS A 174 21.55 -1.02 18.00
CA HIS A 174 22.40 0.13 18.28
C HIS A 174 22.66 1.02 17.05
N PRO A 175 22.83 2.35 17.22
CA PRO A 175 22.68 3.09 18.48
C PRO A 175 21.21 3.21 18.90
N VAL A 176 20.96 3.03 20.20
CA VAL A 176 19.63 3.23 20.78
C VAL A 176 19.36 4.73 20.84
N THR A 177 18.21 5.11 20.32
CA THR A 177 17.72 6.49 20.36
C THR A 177 16.46 6.59 21.20
N HIS A 178 15.87 7.76 21.23
CA HIS A 178 14.73 8.10 22.06
C HIS A 178 13.61 8.61 21.16
N VAL A 179 12.38 8.15 21.40
CA VAL A 179 11.19 8.58 20.65
C VAL A 179 10.10 9.02 21.60
N GLN A 180 9.56 10.20 21.33
CA GLN A 180 8.44 10.76 22.08
C GLN A 180 7.17 9.98 21.75
N ARG A 181 6.54 9.40 22.78
CA ARG A 181 5.31 8.62 22.63
C ARG A 181 4.29 9.02 23.67
N TRP A 182 3.04 9.13 23.24
CA TRP A 182 1.92 9.20 24.19
C TRP A 182 1.84 7.91 24.99
N ASP A 183 1.75 8.03 26.30
CA ASP A 183 1.44 6.96 27.23
C ASP A 183 0.01 7.10 27.74
N ARG A 184 -0.79 6.03 27.60
CA ARG A 184 -2.20 6.06 27.98
C ARG A 184 -2.41 6.02 29.48
N GLY A 185 -1.48 5.39 30.22
CA GLY A 185 -1.58 5.27 31.67
C GLY A 185 -1.35 6.61 32.37
N SER A 186 -0.23 7.25 32.06
CA SER A 186 0.14 8.57 32.60
C SER A 186 -0.57 9.74 31.92
N LYS A 187 -1.22 9.52 30.77
CA LYS A 187 -1.82 10.58 29.93
C LYS A 187 -0.81 11.70 29.63
N ALA A 188 0.43 11.32 29.37
CA ALA A 188 1.52 12.22 29.10
C ALA A 188 2.35 11.73 27.91
N ILE A 189 3.18 12.62 27.37
CA ILE A 189 4.22 12.22 26.43
C ILE A 189 5.42 11.73 27.26
N THR A 190 5.85 10.51 26.96
CA THR A 190 7.00 9.86 27.60
C THR A 190 8.07 9.62 26.56
N ASP A 191 9.33 9.75 26.98
CA ASP A 191 10.45 9.36 26.16
C ASP A 191 10.70 7.86 26.26
N VAL A 192 10.84 7.19 25.12
CA VAL A 192 10.93 5.73 25.04
C VAL A 192 12.21 5.34 24.29
N PRO A 193 13.11 4.55 24.92
CA PRO A 193 14.23 3.94 24.22
C PRO A 193 13.77 3.16 22.98
N CYS A 194 14.38 3.46 21.84
CA CYS A 194 14.01 2.99 20.52
C CYS A 194 15.25 2.47 19.79
N PRO A 195 15.35 1.14 19.58
CA PRO A 195 16.43 0.53 18.83
C PRO A 195 16.54 1.07 17.39
N ALA A 196 17.76 1.13 16.85
CA ALA A 196 18.03 1.65 15.50
C ALA A 196 17.19 0.94 14.42
N VAL A 197 17.10 -0.39 14.46
CA VAL A 197 16.29 -1.21 13.55
C VAL A 197 14.80 -0.83 13.56
N VAL A 198 14.23 -0.46 14.72
CA VAL A 198 12.82 -0.04 14.84
C VAL A 198 12.60 1.30 14.16
N ARG A 199 13.53 2.24 14.36
CA ARG A 199 13.48 3.56 13.73
C ARG A 199 13.58 3.43 12.21
N ASP A 200 14.55 2.66 11.72
CA ASP A 200 14.79 2.49 10.29
C ASP A 200 13.62 1.79 9.59
N TYR A 201 13.00 0.78 10.22
CA TYR A 201 11.75 0.17 9.73
C TYR A 201 10.63 1.20 9.56
N ASN A 202 10.31 1.92 10.63
CA ASN A 202 9.18 2.84 10.66
C ASN A 202 9.35 4.01 9.68
N GLN A 203 10.59 4.45 9.44
CA GLN A 203 10.89 5.51 8.49
C GLN A 203 10.59 5.11 7.04
N HIS A 204 10.74 3.83 6.67
CA HIS A 204 10.70 3.42 5.25
C HIS A 204 9.47 2.58 4.86
N MET A 205 8.69 2.05 5.81
CA MET A 205 7.46 1.31 5.50
C MET A 205 6.26 2.18 5.10
N GLY A 206 6.27 3.48 5.42
CA GLY A 206 5.10 4.36 5.25
C GLY A 206 4.78 4.82 3.81
N GLY A 207 5.62 4.49 2.83
CA GLY A 207 5.45 4.98 1.44
C GLY A 207 4.14 4.55 0.80
N LEU A 208 3.72 3.30 1.03
CA LEU A 208 2.46 2.78 0.48
C LEU A 208 1.21 3.37 1.16
N ASP A 209 1.27 3.63 2.47
CA ASP A 209 0.20 4.33 3.18
C ASP A 209 0.04 5.77 2.67
N LEU A 210 1.15 6.45 2.36
CA LEU A 210 1.13 7.76 1.71
C LEU A 210 0.41 7.67 0.35
N LEU A 211 0.80 6.75 -0.53
CA LEU A 211 0.17 6.55 -1.83
C LEU A 211 -1.33 6.23 -1.72
N ASP A 212 -1.70 5.34 -0.80
CA ASP A 212 -3.09 4.96 -0.52
C ASP A 212 -3.92 6.16 -0.06
N SER A 213 -3.37 6.98 0.83
CA SER A 213 -4.05 8.17 1.35
C SER A 213 -4.30 9.21 0.25
N LEU A 214 -3.32 9.46 -0.62
CA LEU A 214 -3.41 10.41 -1.73
C LEU A 214 -4.43 9.94 -2.78
N ILE A 215 -4.46 8.64 -3.11
CA ILE A 215 -5.48 8.06 -3.98
C ILE A 215 -6.87 8.21 -3.34
N ALA A 216 -7.00 8.00 -2.03
CA ALA A 216 -8.27 8.07 -1.34
C ALA A 216 -8.88 9.48 -1.33
N LEU A 217 -8.05 10.55 -1.23
CA LEU A 217 -8.51 11.95 -1.20
C LEU A 217 -9.37 12.33 -2.42
N TYR A 218 -8.94 11.92 -3.62
CA TYR A 218 -9.59 12.31 -4.88
C TYR A 218 -10.00 11.10 -5.74
N ARG A 219 -10.35 9.98 -5.10
CA ARG A 219 -10.72 8.74 -5.78
C ARG A 219 -11.87 8.94 -6.76
N THR A 220 -11.74 8.38 -7.95
CA THR A 220 -12.75 8.38 -9.00
C THR A 220 -13.97 7.55 -8.58
N LYS A 221 -15.15 8.18 -8.49
CA LYS A 221 -16.38 7.57 -7.91
C LYS A 221 -17.32 6.92 -8.93
N ILE A 222 -16.86 6.63 -10.14
CA ILE A 222 -17.71 6.04 -11.20
C ILE A 222 -18.28 4.70 -10.72
N ARG A 223 -19.61 4.56 -10.81
CA ARG A 223 -20.31 3.31 -10.50
C ARG A 223 -20.37 2.44 -11.74
N SER A 224 -19.88 1.20 -11.63
CA SER A 224 -19.97 0.19 -12.68
C SER A 224 -20.21 -1.18 -12.05
N LYS A 225 -21.01 -2.00 -12.74
CA LYS A 225 -21.19 -3.43 -12.43
C LYS A 225 -20.01 -4.27 -12.94
N LYS A 226 -19.27 -3.77 -13.93
CA LYS A 226 -18.10 -4.43 -14.52
C LYS A 226 -16.93 -4.35 -13.54
N TRP A 227 -16.44 -5.50 -13.13
CA TRP A 227 -15.42 -5.60 -12.09
C TRP A 227 -14.09 -4.92 -12.47
N TYR A 228 -13.65 -5.07 -13.72
CA TYR A 228 -12.40 -4.52 -14.23
C TYR A 228 -12.38 -2.99 -14.27
N HIS A 229 -13.56 -2.32 -14.34
CA HIS A 229 -13.62 -0.86 -14.23
C HIS A 229 -13.04 -0.37 -12.89
N ARG A 230 -13.16 -1.16 -11.81
CA ARG A 230 -12.61 -0.78 -10.50
C ARG A 230 -11.09 -0.75 -10.52
N LEU A 231 -10.47 -1.74 -11.15
CA LEU A 231 -9.02 -1.77 -11.33
C LEU A 231 -8.58 -0.63 -12.26
N PHE A 232 -9.25 -0.45 -13.40
CA PHE A 232 -8.93 0.62 -14.35
C PHE A 232 -8.91 2.00 -13.70
N PHE A 233 -10.01 2.41 -13.04
CA PHE A 233 -10.06 3.73 -12.41
C PHE A 233 -9.11 3.87 -11.22
N HIS A 234 -8.84 2.78 -10.49
CA HIS A 234 -7.83 2.79 -9.43
C HIS A 234 -6.43 3.01 -9.99
N PHE A 235 -6.07 2.33 -11.08
CA PHE A 235 -4.78 2.55 -11.75
C PHE A 235 -4.69 3.95 -12.34
N LEU A 236 -5.77 4.50 -12.89
CA LEU A 236 -5.79 5.89 -13.36
C LEU A 236 -5.51 6.89 -12.22
N ASP A 237 -6.20 6.73 -11.08
CA ASP A 237 -5.93 7.56 -9.90
C ASP A 237 -4.50 7.37 -9.38
N LYS A 238 -3.98 6.14 -9.37
CA LYS A 238 -2.61 5.81 -8.97
C LYS A 238 -1.58 6.47 -9.90
N ILE A 239 -1.81 6.46 -11.21
CA ILE A 239 -0.93 7.13 -12.19
C ILE A 239 -0.90 8.63 -11.92
N VAL A 240 -2.07 9.28 -11.75
CA VAL A 240 -2.13 10.73 -11.48
C VAL A 240 -1.38 11.09 -10.18
N VAL A 241 -1.58 10.31 -9.12
CA VAL A 241 -0.86 10.51 -7.85
C VAL A 241 0.64 10.28 -8.02
N THR A 242 1.04 9.25 -8.76
CA THR A 242 2.46 8.96 -9.04
C THR A 242 3.11 10.11 -9.82
N CYS A 243 2.43 10.64 -10.85
CA CYS A 243 2.90 11.81 -11.59
C CYS A 243 3.02 13.04 -10.69
N TRP A 244 2.09 13.24 -9.75
CA TRP A 244 2.18 14.34 -8.79
C TRP A 244 3.33 14.18 -7.80
N LEU A 245 3.59 12.97 -7.31
CA LEU A 245 4.75 12.68 -6.46
C LEU A 245 6.08 12.92 -7.20
N LEU A 246 6.15 12.52 -8.48
CA LEU A 246 7.30 12.82 -9.34
C LEU A 246 7.48 14.33 -9.55
N TYR A 247 6.40 15.07 -9.78
CA TYR A 247 6.41 16.52 -9.88
C TYR A 247 6.91 17.16 -8.56
N LYS A 248 6.39 16.74 -7.40
CA LYS A 248 6.88 17.20 -6.09
C LYS A 248 8.37 16.93 -5.91
N ARG A 249 8.84 15.73 -6.28
CA ARG A 249 10.26 15.37 -6.22
C ARG A 249 11.09 16.31 -7.09
N HIS A 250 10.64 16.60 -8.31
CA HIS A 250 11.30 17.54 -9.20
C HIS A 250 11.33 18.97 -8.64
N CYS A 251 10.22 19.48 -8.11
CA CYS A 251 10.18 20.80 -7.48
C CYS A 251 11.17 20.91 -6.31
N LYS A 252 11.25 19.86 -5.47
CA LYS A 252 12.20 19.81 -4.36
C LYS A 252 13.65 19.83 -4.83
N CYS A 253 13.98 19.09 -5.90
CA CYS A 253 15.33 19.11 -6.50
C CYS A 253 15.71 20.49 -7.07
N ASN A 254 14.72 21.32 -7.41
CA ASN A 254 14.92 22.69 -7.90
C ASN A 254 14.73 23.76 -6.82
N ASN A 255 14.66 23.36 -5.54
CA ASN A 255 14.53 24.27 -4.39
C ASN A 255 13.27 25.16 -4.40
N LEU A 256 12.18 24.72 -5.02
CA LEU A 256 10.89 25.41 -4.90
C LEU A 256 10.33 25.23 -3.48
N SER A 257 9.71 26.29 -2.96
CA SER A 257 8.98 26.24 -1.69
C SER A 257 7.68 25.44 -1.82
N ASP A 258 7.20 24.89 -0.70
CA ASP A 258 5.93 24.14 -0.68
C ASP A 258 4.72 24.99 -1.11
N ALA A 259 4.81 26.32 -1.02
CA ALA A 259 3.77 27.24 -1.48
C ALA A 259 3.68 27.33 -3.01
N GLU A 260 4.80 27.14 -3.70
CA GLU A 260 4.89 27.16 -5.17
C GLU A 260 4.49 25.80 -5.78
N VAL A 261 4.56 24.73 -4.98
CA VAL A 261 4.19 23.39 -5.41
C VAL A 261 2.68 23.27 -5.56
N MET A 262 2.24 22.94 -6.77
CA MET A 262 0.82 22.73 -7.06
C MET A 262 0.22 21.62 -6.19
N ARG A 263 -0.89 21.94 -5.51
CA ARG A 263 -1.65 20.96 -4.71
C ARG A 263 -2.23 19.85 -5.59
N LEU A 264 -2.38 18.64 -5.04
CA LEU A 264 -2.82 17.46 -5.79
C LEU A 264 -4.15 17.65 -6.55
N TYR A 265 -5.15 18.32 -5.96
CA TYR A 265 -6.41 18.56 -6.67
C TYR A 265 -6.22 19.45 -7.90
N ALA A 266 -5.41 20.51 -7.79
CA ALA A 266 -5.13 21.42 -8.88
C ALA A 266 -4.34 20.72 -9.99
N PHE A 267 -3.36 19.89 -9.61
CA PHE A 267 -2.60 19.06 -10.54
C PHE A 267 -3.49 18.07 -11.31
N LYS A 268 -4.39 17.37 -10.60
CA LYS A 268 -5.37 16.48 -11.22
C LYS A 268 -6.33 17.23 -12.16
N SER A 269 -6.82 18.40 -11.75
CA SER A 269 -7.65 19.27 -12.59
C SER A 269 -6.92 19.74 -13.84
N TYR A 270 -5.64 20.10 -13.74
CA TYR A 270 -4.82 20.52 -14.86
C TYR A 270 -4.64 19.40 -15.89
N ILE A 271 -4.33 18.18 -15.44
CA ILE A 271 -4.27 16.99 -16.31
C ILE A 271 -5.62 16.78 -17.02
N ALA A 272 -6.73 16.83 -16.28
CA ALA A 272 -8.05 16.63 -16.86
C ALA A 272 -8.37 17.68 -17.94
N GLN A 273 -8.08 18.96 -17.69
CA GLN A 273 -8.28 20.04 -18.66
C GLN A 273 -7.42 19.84 -19.91
N GLY A 274 -6.14 19.48 -19.75
CA GLY A 274 -5.23 19.19 -20.86
C GLY A 274 -5.75 18.06 -21.74
N LEU A 275 -6.16 16.94 -21.13
CA LEU A 275 -6.73 15.80 -21.85
C LEU A 275 -8.05 16.14 -22.56
N CYS A 276 -8.91 16.96 -21.96
CA CYS A 276 -10.18 17.38 -22.58
C CYS A 276 -9.99 18.36 -23.76
N LYS A 277 -8.86 19.05 -23.83
CA LYS A 277 -8.49 19.97 -24.92
C LYS A 277 -7.62 19.30 -25.98
N SER A 278 -6.94 18.20 -25.65
CA SER A 278 -6.10 17.44 -26.58
C SER A 278 -6.90 17.00 -27.81
N GLY A 279 -6.35 17.26 -29.00
CA GLY A 279 -6.98 16.91 -30.29
C GLY A 279 -8.16 17.80 -30.70
N LYS A 280 -8.51 18.84 -29.94
CA LYS A 280 -9.49 19.86 -30.36
C LYS A 280 -8.74 21.01 -31.03
N SER A 281 -9.15 21.38 -32.26
CA SER A 281 -8.69 22.63 -32.86
C SER A 281 -9.16 23.80 -31.98
N LEU A 282 -8.22 24.65 -31.55
CA LEU A 282 -8.52 25.90 -30.85
C LEU A 282 -9.01 26.98 -31.80
N GLU A 283 -9.03 26.73 -33.12
CA GLU A 283 -9.73 27.59 -34.05
C GLU A 283 -11.21 27.55 -33.68
N LYS A 284 -11.71 28.71 -33.24
CA LYS A 284 -13.13 28.94 -33.02
C LYS A 284 -13.88 28.55 -34.29
N LYS A 285 -14.43 27.33 -34.34
CA LYS A 285 -15.64 27.11 -35.13
C LYS A 285 -16.60 28.17 -34.63
N ARG A 286 -16.98 29.11 -35.49
CA ARG A 286 -18.10 30.03 -35.25
C ARG A 286 -19.31 29.15 -34.92
N GLU A 287 -19.55 28.93 -33.64
CA GLU A 287 -20.75 28.25 -33.18
C GLU A 287 -21.88 29.27 -33.10
N ARG A 288 -23.07 28.81 -33.51
CA ARG A 288 -24.36 29.50 -33.32
C ARG A 288 -24.54 29.83 -31.83
N PRO A 289 -25.22 30.93 -31.50
CA PRO A 289 -25.36 31.37 -30.12
C PRO A 289 -26.10 30.30 -29.32
N SER A 290 -25.39 29.64 -28.38
CA SER A 290 -25.97 28.70 -27.45
C SER A 290 -26.67 29.49 -26.34
N GLY A 291 -28.00 29.36 -26.29
CA GLY A 291 -28.77 29.74 -25.11
C GLY A 291 -28.19 29.06 -23.88
N GLY A 292 -28.09 29.80 -22.77
CA GLY A 292 -27.30 29.40 -21.62
C GLY A 292 -27.68 28.03 -21.07
N ILE A 293 -26.67 27.25 -20.68
CA ILE A 293 -26.75 25.93 -20.02
C ILE A 293 -27.75 25.90 -18.84
N SER A 294 -28.05 27.06 -18.25
CA SER A 294 -29.07 27.23 -17.21
C SER A 294 -30.49 26.92 -17.68
N SER A 295 -30.87 27.23 -18.93
CA SER A 295 -32.23 26.95 -19.44
C SER A 295 -32.46 25.46 -19.70
N ASP A 296 -31.42 24.76 -20.16
CA ASP A 296 -31.47 23.32 -20.42
C ASP A 296 -31.53 22.50 -19.11
N TYR A 297 -31.02 23.05 -18.01
CA TYR A 297 -31.12 22.46 -16.67
C TYR A 297 -32.50 22.68 -16.04
N GLU A 298 -33.09 23.85 -16.24
CA GLU A 298 -34.47 24.20 -15.82
C GLU A 298 -35.52 23.35 -16.53
N THR A 299 -35.37 23.14 -17.85
CA THR A 299 -36.30 22.31 -18.65
C THR A 299 -36.25 20.83 -18.28
N LYS A 300 -35.08 20.30 -17.91
CA LYS A 300 -34.94 18.91 -17.41
C LYS A 300 -35.50 18.68 -16.00
N LYS A 301 -35.69 19.74 -15.21
CA LYS A 301 -36.35 19.65 -13.90
C LYS A 301 -37.87 19.47 -13.99
N ARG A 302 -38.47 19.74 -15.15
CA ARG A 302 -39.91 19.66 -15.38
C ARG A 302 -40.25 18.50 -16.32
N GLN A 303 -39.98 17.27 -15.89
CA GLN A 303 -40.69 16.10 -16.42
C GLN A 303 -41.71 15.64 -15.38
N GLY A 304 -42.96 15.48 -15.85
CA GLY A 304 -44.18 15.30 -15.06
C GLY A 304 -44.27 13.98 -14.28
N PRO A 305 -45.47 13.67 -13.74
CA PRO A 305 -45.64 12.69 -12.66
C PRO A 305 -45.17 11.29 -13.07
N THR A 306 -44.43 10.66 -12.15
CA THR A 306 -44.00 9.26 -12.26
C THR A 306 -45.24 8.37 -12.23
N ALA A 307 -45.50 7.62 -13.30
CA ALA A 307 -46.50 6.56 -13.29
C ALA A 307 -46.12 5.52 -12.22
N PRO A 308 -47.04 5.08 -11.35
CA PRO A 308 -46.73 4.07 -10.36
C PRO A 308 -46.32 2.77 -11.05
N ILE A 309 -45.26 2.17 -10.52
CA ILE A 309 -44.75 0.87 -10.96
C ILE A 309 -45.81 -0.19 -10.61
N PRO A 310 -46.29 -1.02 -11.55
CA PRO A 310 -47.20 -2.11 -11.24
C PRO A 310 -46.56 -3.06 -10.23
N ILE A 311 -47.29 -3.39 -9.17
CA ILE A 311 -46.87 -4.38 -8.18
C ILE A 311 -46.90 -5.74 -8.88
N PRO A 312 -45.82 -6.55 -8.85
CA PRO A 312 -45.88 -7.91 -9.35
C PRO A 312 -46.89 -8.72 -8.51
N ASP A 313 -47.87 -9.35 -9.17
CA ASP A 313 -48.79 -10.27 -8.52
C ASP A 313 -48.02 -11.37 -7.80
N VAL A 314 -48.21 -11.43 -6.49
CA VAL A 314 -47.68 -12.47 -5.64
C VAL A 314 -48.51 -13.74 -5.90
N ARG A 315 -48.01 -14.63 -6.77
CA ARG A 315 -48.49 -16.01 -6.84
C ARG A 315 -47.92 -16.79 -5.65
N LEU A 316 -48.74 -16.97 -4.62
CA LEU A 316 -48.53 -17.96 -3.57
C LEU A 316 -49.20 -19.27 -4.01
N ASP A 317 -48.48 -20.10 -4.75
CA ASP A 317 -48.88 -21.51 -4.88
C ASP A 317 -48.38 -22.24 -3.63
N ALA A 318 -49.32 -22.42 -2.71
CA ALA A 318 -49.21 -23.35 -1.60
C ALA A 318 -49.26 -24.78 -2.12
N THR A 319 -48.24 -25.58 -1.83
CA THR A 319 -48.39 -27.04 -1.74
C THR A 319 -47.72 -27.54 -0.47
N ALA A 320 -48.55 -27.75 0.54
CA ALA A 320 -48.28 -28.65 1.64
C ALA A 320 -49.34 -29.74 1.60
N THR A 321 -48.95 -30.95 1.18
CA THR A 321 -49.52 -32.28 1.44
C THR A 321 -48.53 -33.26 0.77
N GLY A 322 -48.04 -34.36 1.33
CA GLY A 322 -48.36 -35.14 2.53
C GLY A 322 -47.98 -36.60 2.21
N SER A 323 -47.53 -37.36 3.22
CA SER A 323 -47.32 -38.83 3.25
C SER A 323 -46.35 -39.44 2.22
N SER A 324 -45.49 -40.39 2.55
CA SER A 324 -45.40 -41.39 3.62
C SER A 324 -43.96 -41.89 3.70
#